data_AF-A0A956A4X6-F1
#
_entry.id   AF-A0A956A4X6-F1
#
_cell.length_a   1.000
_cell.length_b   1.000
_cell.length_c   1.000
_cell.angle_alpha   90.00
_cell.angle_beta   90.00
_cell.angle_gamma   90.00
#
_symmetry.space_group_name_H-M   'P 1'
#
loop_
_entity.id
_entity.type
_entity.pdbx_description
1 polymer ?
#
loop_
_entity_poly.entity_id
_entity_poly.type
_entity_poly.pdbx_seq_one_letter_code
_entity_poly.pdbx_strand_id
1 'polypeptide(L)'
;VVEVDAASATSSPGDDVIAAAPGEDAAPTVVLVRITLDAKPSAWVTVAGESHGRTPVTLDLPRGDAPIRVRFARKGYEAVVREVRPTGDATVAVTLEKEPGEDFIVPTP
;
A
#
# COMPACT_ATOMS: atom_id res chain seq x y z
N VAL A 1 16.30 -56.85 24.37
CA VAL A 1 16.12 -55.40 24.15
C VAL A 1 14.68 -55.09 24.51
N VAL A 2 14.46 -54.58 25.72
CA VAL A 2 13.15 -54.23 26.26
C VAL A 2 13.22 -52.77 26.64
N GLU A 3 12.16 -52.06 26.24
CA GLU A 3 12.07 -50.63 26.05
C GLU A 3 12.08 -49.82 27.34
N VAL A 4 12.53 -48.57 27.18
CA VAL A 4 12.60 -47.54 28.22
C VAL A 4 11.20 -46.98 28.47
N ASP A 5 10.60 -47.29 29.63
CA ASP A 5 9.39 -46.60 30.10
C ASP A 5 9.73 -45.81 31.38
N ALA A 6 10.09 -44.55 31.18
CA ALA A 6 10.24 -43.56 32.23
C ALA A 6 8.89 -42.85 32.40
N ALA A 7 7.98 -43.47 33.14
CA ALA A 7 6.76 -42.84 33.61
C ALA A 7 7.10 -41.71 34.59
N SER A 8 7.31 -40.51 34.06
CA SER A 8 7.33 -39.27 34.84
C SER A 8 5.90 -38.87 35.19
N ALA A 9 5.55 -39.05 36.47
CA ALA A 9 4.48 -38.32 37.10
C ALA A 9 5.01 -36.95 37.55
N THR A 10 4.34 -35.86 37.19
CA THR A 10 3.80 -34.87 38.14
C THR A 10 3.15 -33.72 37.36
N SER A 11 1.82 -33.67 37.38
CA SER A 11 1.07 -32.47 37.06
C SER A 11 1.01 -31.61 38.32
N SER A 12 1.57 -30.41 38.25
CA SER A 12 1.17 -29.30 39.10
C SER A 12 0.77 -28.15 38.18
N PRO A 13 -0.49 -27.68 38.23
CA PRO A 13 -0.95 -26.53 37.46
C PRO A 13 -0.36 -25.27 38.10
N GLY A 14 0.80 -24.86 37.62
CA GLY A 14 1.44 -23.61 37.99
C GLY A 14 1.03 -22.54 37.00
N ASP A 15 0.17 -21.64 37.46
CA ASP A 15 0.00 -20.29 36.95
C ASP A 15 -0.48 -20.18 35.49
N ASP A 16 -1.81 -20.13 35.37
CA ASP A 16 -2.50 -19.47 34.27
C ASP A 16 -1.97 -18.02 34.22
N VAL A 17 -0.91 -17.81 33.43
CA VAL A 17 -0.47 -16.48 33.03
C VAL A 17 -1.50 -15.93 32.05
N ILE A 18 -2.66 -15.54 32.58
CA ILE A 18 -3.48 -14.46 32.03
C ILE A 18 -2.67 -13.17 32.16
N ALA A 19 -1.63 -13.08 31.35
CA ALA A 19 -0.89 -11.88 31.08
C ALA A 19 -1.85 -10.90 30.40
N ALA A 20 -2.18 -9.86 31.17
CA ALA A 20 -2.70 -8.59 30.74
C ALA A 20 -4.07 -8.61 30.01
N ALA A 21 -5.00 -7.90 30.65
CA ALA A 21 -6.21 -7.38 30.05
C ALA A 21 -6.00 -6.89 28.60
N PRO A 22 -7.03 -6.97 27.75
CA PRO A 22 -6.99 -6.43 26.40
C PRO A 22 -6.56 -4.98 26.51
N GLY A 23 -5.34 -4.70 26.04
CA GLY A 23 -4.89 -3.33 25.83
C GLY A 23 -5.92 -2.76 24.88
N GLU A 24 -6.79 -1.93 25.47
CA GLU A 24 -7.84 -1.15 24.84
C GLU A 24 -7.41 -0.82 23.41
N ASP A 25 -7.90 -1.66 22.51
CA ASP A 25 -7.89 -1.50 21.08
C ASP A 25 -8.80 -0.30 20.83
N ALA A 26 -8.32 0.89 21.19
CA ALA A 26 -8.72 2.07 20.48
C ALA A 26 -8.09 1.90 19.09
N ALA A 27 -8.65 0.98 18.28
CA ALA A 27 -8.51 1.03 16.85
C ALA A 27 -8.75 2.50 16.52
N PRO A 28 -7.73 3.24 16.01
CA PRO A 28 -7.96 4.58 15.57
C PRO A 28 -9.18 4.49 14.67
N THR A 29 -10.19 5.34 14.89
CA THR A 29 -11.36 5.38 14.02
C THR A 29 -10.87 5.92 12.69
N VAL A 30 -10.21 5.06 11.92
CA VAL A 30 -9.62 5.37 10.63
C VAL A 30 -10.80 5.49 9.70
N VAL A 31 -11.28 6.72 9.56
CA VAL A 31 -12.26 7.04 8.53
C VAL A 31 -11.58 6.75 7.21
N LEU A 32 -12.07 5.77 6.46
CA LEU A 32 -11.56 5.47 5.12
C LEU A 32 -12.27 6.35 4.10
N VAL A 33 -11.55 6.84 3.10
CA VAL A 33 -12.08 7.56 1.95
C VAL A 33 -11.73 6.83 0.66
N ARG A 34 -12.62 6.92 -0.32
CA ARG A 34 -12.45 6.25 -1.60
C ARG A 34 -11.73 7.15 -2.59
N ILE A 35 -10.51 6.77 -2.95
CA ILE A 35 -9.73 7.45 -3.97
C ILE A 35 -9.73 6.62 -5.24
N THR A 36 -10.30 7.17 -6.32
CA THR A 36 -10.27 6.55 -7.65
C THR A 36 -9.11 7.11 -8.45
N LEU A 37 -8.20 6.25 -8.87
CA LEU A 37 -7.03 6.62 -9.66
C LEU A 37 -7.26 6.17 -11.10
N ASP A 38 -7.49 7.14 -11.98
CA ASP A 38 -7.65 6.94 -13.42
C ASP A 38 -6.40 7.47 -14.15
N ALA A 39 -5.93 6.71 -15.13
CA ALA A 39 -4.84 7.20 -15.97
C ALA A 39 -5.05 6.78 -17.43
N LYS A 40 -4.79 7.72 -18.33
CA LYS A 40 -4.88 7.52 -19.78
C LYS A 40 -3.51 7.72 -20.43
N PRO A 41 -2.97 6.68 -21.08
CA PRO A 41 -3.48 5.30 -21.15
C PRO A 41 -3.27 4.52 -19.84
N SER A 42 -3.86 3.31 -19.72
CA SER A 42 -3.76 2.48 -18.51
C SER A 42 -2.31 2.28 -18.06
N ALA A 43 -2.02 2.53 -16.79
CA ALA A 43 -0.67 2.55 -16.24
C ALA A 43 -0.60 1.88 -14.88
N TRP A 44 0.61 1.48 -14.49
CA TRP A 44 0.87 0.94 -13.17
C TRP A 44 0.83 2.03 -12.12
N VAL A 45 0.12 1.75 -11.03
CA VAL A 45 -0.04 2.67 -9.91
C VAL A 45 0.72 2.14 -8.71
N THR A 46 1.55 3.02 -8.16
CA THR A 46 2.24 2.79 -6.90
C THR A 46 1.84 3.88 -5.92
N VAL A 47 1.26 3.51 -4.77
CA VAL A 47 0.84 4.45 -3.73
C VAL A 47 1.69 4.19 -2.50
N ALA A 48 2.33 5.23 -1.96
CA ALA A 48 3.22 5.11 -0.80
C ALA A 48 4.34 4.05 -0.93
N GLY A 49 4.73 3.70 -2.16
CA GLY A 49 5.72 2.65 -2.44
C GLY A 49 5.14 1.26 -2.66
N GLU A 50 3.84 1.06 -2.40
CA GLU A 50 3.13 -0.20 -2.64
C GLU A 50 2.45 -0.19 -4.01
N SER A 51 2.60 -1.29 -4.76
CA SER A 51 2.03 -1.40 -6.11
C SER A 51 0.60 -1.92 -6.04
N HIS A 52 -0.36 -1.08 -6.41
CA HIS A 52 -1.80 -1.40 -6.33
C HIS A 52 -2.39 -1.96 -7.64
N GLY A 53 -1.58 -2.15 -8.67
CA GLY A 53 -2.00 -2.69 -9.96
C GLY A 53 -2.07 -1.63 -11.05
N ARG A 54 -3.09 -1.70 -11.92
CA ARG A 54 -3.21 -0.83 -13.10
C ARG A 54 -4.47 0.02 -13.03
N THR A 55 -4.41 1.24 -13.58
CA THR A 55 -5.59 2.11 -13.71
C THR A 55 -6.62 1.56 -14.71
N PRO A 56 -7.92 1.81 -14.49
CA PRO A 56 -8.51 2.47 -13.32
C PRO A 56 -8.50 1.56 -12.08
N VAL A 57 -8.06 2.08 -10.93
CA VAL A 57 -8.06 1.38 -9.64
C VAL A 57 -8.71 2.25 -8.58
N THR A 58 -9.50 1.64 -7.70
CA THR A 58 -10.14 2.32 -6.57
C THR A 58 -9.50 1.81 -5.29
N LEU A 59 -9.07 2.73 -4.42
CA LEU A 59 -8.38 2.43 -3.18
C LEU A 59 -9.08 3.10 -2.01
N ASP A 60 -9.19 2.38 -0.91
CA ASP A 60 -9.67 2.86 0.38
C ASP A 60 -8.45 3.33 1.17
N LEU A 61 -8.28 4.65 1.28
CA LEU A 61 -7.16 5.25 1.99
C LEU A 61 -7.62 5.84 3.33
N PRO A 62 -6.78 5.77 4.37
CA PRO A 62 -7.06 6.43 5.63
C PRO A 62 -7.21 7.93 5.39
N ARG A 63 -8.33 8.49 5.85
CA ARG A 63 -8.61 9.92 5.74
C ARG A 63 -7.56 10.70 6.50
N GLY A 64 -6.98 11.69 5.84
CA GLY A 64 -5.99 12.55 6.45
C GLY A 64 -5.60 13.72 5.57
N ASP A 65 -4.98 14.72 6.21
CA ASP A 65 -4.39 15.88 5.54
C ASP A 65 -2.98 15.59 4.98
N ALA A 66 -2.40 14.44 5.33
CA ALA A 66 -1.10 14.02 4.85
C ALA A 66 -1.16 13.72 3.34
N PRO A 67 -0.33 14.38 2.51
CA PRO A 67 -0.24 14.07 1.09
C PRO A 67 0.41 12.70 0.88
N ILE A 68 -0.26 11.85 0.11
CA ILE A 68 0.24 10.54 -0.29
C ILE A 68 0.78 10.66 -1.72
N ARG A 69 2.01 10.18 -1.93
CA ARG A 69 2.61 10.12 -3.26
C ARG A 69 2.06 8.94 -4.03
N VAL A 70 1.44 9.24 -5.16
CA VAL A 70 0.91 8.29 -6.14
C VAL A 70 1.76 8.41 -7.40
N ARG A 71 2.42 7.34 -7.78
CA ARG A 71 3.23 7.25 -8.99
C ARG A 71 2.49 6.44 -10.04
N PHE A 72 2.34 7.02 -11.23
CA PHE A 72 1.82 6.40 -12.42
C PHE A 72 2.97 6.11 -13.37
N ALA A 73 3.20 4.84 -13.68
CA ALA A 73 4.30 4.43 -14.54
C ALA A 73 3.81 3.49 -15.64
N ARG A 74 4.28 3.73 -16.87
CA ARG A 74 3.99 2.87 -18.02
C ARG A 74 5.19 2.85 -18.94
N LYS A 75 5.48 1.68 -19.52
CA LYS A 75 6.60 1.51 -20.46
C LYS A 75 6.41 2.40 -21.70
N GLY A 76 7.40 3.25 -22.00
CA GLY A 76 7.39 4.19 -23.13
C GLY A 76 6.62 5.48 -22.88
N TYR A 77 6.37 5.81 -21.61
CA TYR A 77 5.65 6.99 -21.16
C TYR A 77 6.35 7.58 -19.93
N GLU A 78 6.27 8.89 -19.77
CA GLU A 78 6.89 9.59 -18.66
C GLU A 78 6.16 9.21 -17.36
N ALA A 79 6.91 8.85 -16.32
CA ALA A 79 6.33 8.48 -15.04
C ALA A 79 5.86 9.73 -14.30
N VAL A 80 4.56 9.83 -14.04
CA VAL A 80 3.97 10.99 -13.37
C VAL A 80 3.78 10.68 -11.89
N VAL A 81 4.30 11.54 -11.01
CA VAL A 81 4.06 11.48 -9.56
C VAL A 81 3.08 12.58 -9.17
N ARG A 82 2.01 12.21 -8.46
CA ARG A 82 1.01 13.13 -7.93
C ARG A 82 0.88 12.97 -6.42
N GLU A 83 0.74 14.10 -5.74
CA GLU A 83 0.45 14.13 -4.31
C GLU A 83 -1.06 14.24 -4.13
N VAL A 84 -1.66 13.23 -3.50
CA VAL A 84 -3.10 13.15 -3.29
C VAL A 84 -3.35 13.20 -1.79
N ARG A 85 -4.20 14.13 -1.34
CA ARG A 85 -4.60 14.21 0.06
C ARG A 85 -5.95 13.49 0.21
N PRO A 86 -6.02 12.36 0.93
CA PRO A 86 -7.26 11.63 1.16
C PRO A 86 -8.11 12.37 2.21
N THR A 87 -8.56 13.59 1.92
CA THR A 87 -9.43 14.36 2.83
C THR A 87 -10.91 13.98 2.68
N GLY A 88 -11.26 13.30 1.60
CA GLY A 88 -12.59 12.87 1.21
C GLY A 88 -12.52 11.96 -0.01
N ASP A 89 -13.66 11.48 -0.48
CA ASP A 89 -13.74 10.71 -1.72
C ASP A 89 -13.35 11.60 -2.91
N ALA A 90 -12.43 11.13 -3.74
CA ALA A 90 -11.93 11.91 -4.85
C ALA A 90 -11.54 11.02 -6.04
N THR A 91 -11.55 11.62 -7.23
CA THR A 91 -11.07 10.98 -8.46
C THR A 91 -9.88 11.75 -8.98
N VAL A 92 -8.75 11.07 -9.13
CA VAL A 92 -7.51 11.63 -9.68
C VAL A 92 -7.33 11.03 -11.06
N ALA A 93 -7.55 11.86 -12.08
CA ALA A 93 -7.34 11.50 -13.48
C ALA A 93 -6.00 12.08 -13.98
N VAL A 94 -5.15 11.23 -14.52
CA VAL A 94 -3.83 11.64 -15.06
C VAL A 94 -3.73 11.23 -16.53
N THR A 95 -3.17 12.11 -17.36
CA THR A 95 -2.80 11.76 -18.73
C THR A 95 -1.29 11.59 -18.78
N LEU A 96 -0.83 10.43 -19.25
CA LEU A 96 0.60 10.16 -19.39
C LEU A 96 1.06 10.60 -20.77
N GLU A 97 2.11 11.40 -20.77
CA GLU A 97 2.79 11.81 -21.99
C GLU A 97 3.78 10.73 -22.39
N LYS A 98 3.95 10.51 -23.70
CA LYS A 98 5.01 9.62 -24.17
C LYS A 98 6.33 10.31 -23.85
N GLU A 99 7.30 9.57 -23.32
CA GLU A 99 8.66 10.11 -23.26
C GLU A 99 9.04 10.47 -24.70
N PRO A 100 9.48 11.72 -24.96
CA PRO A 100 10.09 12.03 -26.25
C PRO A 100 11.25 11.07 -26.39
N GLY A 101 11.13 10.12 -27.32
CA GLY A 101 12.24 9.24 -27.65
C GLY A 101 13.44 10.10 -28.00
N GLU A 102 14.62 9.66 -27.59
CA GLU A 102 15.96 10.22 -27.81
C GLU A 102 16.35 10.39 -29.31
N ASP A 103 15.41 10.81 -30.16
CA ASP A 103 15.60 11.22 -31.54
C ASP A 103 15.45 12.75 -31.66
N PHE A 104 15.76 13.50 -30.61
CA PHE A 104 16.11 14.91 -30.76
C PHE A 104 17.63 14.99 -30.84
N ILE A 105 18.17 14.69 -32.02
CA ILE A 105 19.52 15.10 -32.37
C ILE A 105 19.54 16.61 -32.19
N VAL A 106 20.13 17.10 -31.09
CA VAL A 106 20.52 18.52 -31.01
C VAL A 106 21.55 18.74 -32.11
N PRO A 107 21.30 19.57 -33.13
CA PRO A 107 22.38 19.94 -34.03
C PRO A 107 23.36 20.80 -33.21
N THR A 108 24.53 20.24 -32.89
CA THR A 108 25.65 21.01 -32.37
C THR A 108 26.06 22.03 -33.45
N PRO A 109 26.16 23.34 -33.13
CA PRO A 109 26.51 24.37 -34.10
C PRO A 109 27.95 24.28 -34.62
#